data_AF-A0A2V5UQ64-F1
#
_entry.id   AF-A0A2V5UQ64-F1
#
_cell.length_a   1.000
_cell.length_b   1.000
_cell.length_c   1.000
_cell.angle_alpha   90.00
_cell.angle_beta   90.00
_cell.angle_gamma   90.00
#
_symmetry.space_group_name_H-M   'P 1'
#
loop_
_entity.id
_entity.type
_entity.pdbx_description
1 polymer ?
#
loop_
_entity_poly.entity_id
_entity_poly.type
_entity_poly.pdbx_seq_one_letter_code
_entity_poly.pdbx_strand_id
1 'polypeptide(L)'
;MINGRSFEETAKSAVRHVLGSHEVGLFIFDADNNVRRDPDSYGDLLADNCWVVIDDYFGPAKAAPIRDQVDELVSAGSPRPFWILRLGYLDRPVAAQMSCAEGDC
;
A
#
# COMPACT_ATOMS: atom_id res chain seq x y z
N MET A 1 -1.88 19.93 9.96
CA MET A 1 -2.03 18.73 9.12
C MET A 1 -3.33 18.91 8.34
N ILE A 2 -3.31 18.70 7.02
CA ILE A 2 -4.53 18.68 6.21
C ILE A 2 -5.04 17.23 6.29
N ASN A 3 -6.29 17.03 6.68
CA ASN A 3 -6.85 15.68 6.76
C ASN A 3 -7.02 15.11 5.34
N GLY A 4 -6.51 13.90 5.12
CA GLY A 4 -6.76 13.14 3.91
C GLY A 4 -8.25 12.89 3.71
N ARG A 5 -8.69 12.88 2.45
CA ARG A 5 -10.08 12.60 2.04
C ARG A 5 -10.18 11.41 1.08
N SER A 6 -9.12 10.61 0.99
CA SER A 6 -9.06 9.44 0.10
C SER A 6 -10.16 8.42 0.38
N PHE A 7 -10.70 8.37 1.60
CA PHE A 7 -11.79 7.48 1.97
C PHE A 7 -13.19 8.01 1.64
N GLU A 8 -13.32 9.28 1.25
CA GLU A 8 -14.61 9.88 0.91
C GLU A 8 -15.14 9.32 -0.41
N GLU A 9 -16.45 9.12 -0.51
CA GLU A 9 -17.09 8.51 -1.68
C GLU A 9 -16.87 9.34 -2.96
N THR A 10 -16.79 10.66 -2.82
CA THR A 10 -16.49 11.57 -3.93
C THR A 10 -15.10 11.32 -4.50
N ALA A 11 -14.10 11.08 -3.65
CA ALA A 11 -12.74 10.76 -4.09
C ALA A 11 -12.69 9.38 -4.76
N LYS A 12 -13.29 8.37 -4.11
CA LYS A 12 -13.40 7.00 -4.66
C LYS A 12 -14.06 6.97 -6.02
N SER A 13 -15.19 7.67 -6.17
CA SER A 13 -15.94 7.76 -7.43
C SER A 13 -15.14 8.46 -8.51
N ALA A 14 -14.46 9.56 -8.18
CA ALA A 14 -13.63 10.28 -9.14
C ALA A 14 -12.47 9.42 -9.67
N VAL A 15 -11.80 8.67 -8.80
CA VAL A 15 -10.72 7.76 -9.19
C VAL A 15 -11.25 6.64 -10.10
N ARG A 16 -12.36 5.99 -9.70
CA ARG A 16 -13.00 4.91 -10.50
C ARG A 16 -13.60 5.38 -11.81
N HIS A 17 -13.91 6.67 -11.94
CA HIS A 17 -14.37 7.23 -13.20
C HIS A 17 -13.23 7.32 -14.24
N VAL A 18 -11.98 7.43 -13.78
CA VAL A 18 -10.81 7.64 -14.64
C VAL A 18 -10.04 6.35 -14.87
N LEU A 19 -9.96 5.47 -13.87
CA LEU A 19 -9.16 4.26 -13.90
C LEU A 19 -10.04 3.01 -14.00
N GLY A 20 -9.68 2.13 -14.91
CA GLY A 20 -10.21 0.78 -15.00
C GLY A 20 -9.62 -0.15 -13.93
N SER A 21 -10.17 -1.37 -13.84
CA SER A 21 -9.62 -2.40 -12.96
C SER A 21 -8.24 -2.83 -13.42
N HIS A 22 -7.36 -3.15 -12.47
CA HIS A 22 -5.98 -3.60 -12.71
C HIS A 22 -5.09 -2.65 -13.54
N GLU A 23 -5.38 -1.35 -13.59
CA GLU A 23 -4.58 -0.37 -14.35
C GLU A 23 -3.46 0.30 -13.52
N VAL A 24 -3.54 0.24 -12.20
CA VAL A 24 -2.62 0.94 -11.31
C VAL A 24 -1.35 0.13 -11.09
N GLY A 25 -0.24 0.59 -11.68
CA GLY A 25 1.10 0.01 -11.47
C GLY A 25 1.86 0.54 -10.26
N LEU A 26 1.44 1.67 -9.68
CA LEU A 26 2.04 2.28 -8.49
C LEU A 26 0.94 2.89 -7.62
N PHE A 27 0.86 2.43 -6.36
CA PHE A 27 -0.10 2.87 -5.37
C PHE A 27 0.64 3.42 -4.15
N ILE A 28 0.42 4.70 -3.85
CA ILE A 28 1.05 5.41 -2.74
C ILE A 28 -0.05 5.88 -1.81
N PHE A 29 0.04 5.55 -0.53
CA PHE A 29 -0.95 5.99 0.43
C PHE A 29 -0.34 6.32 1.79
N ASP A 30 -1.00 7.24 2.49
CA ASP A 30 -0.72 7.56 3.88
C ASP A 30 -1.53 6.61 4.76
N ALA A 31 -0.84 5.72 5.48
CA ALA A 31 -1.49 4.73 6.31
C ALA A 31 -2.27 5.37 7.46
N ASP A 32 -1.81 6.49 8.03
CA ASP A 32 -2.49 7.18 9.13
C ASP A 32 -3.02 6.23 10.24
N ASN A 33 -2.18 5.26 10.64
CA ASN A 33 -2.46 4.16 11.58
C ASN A 33 -3.47 3.08 11.12
N ASN A 34 -3.93 3.13 9.88
CA ASN A 34 -4.81 2.12 9.27
C ASN A 34 -4.33 1.74 7.87
N VAL A 35 -3.52 0.69 7.80
CA VAL A 35 -2.92 0.21 6.55
C VAL A 35 -3.95 -0.39 5.58
N ARG A 36 -5.13 -0.81 6.07
CA ARG A 36 -6.16 -1.49 5.27
C ARG A 36 -7.09 -0.54 4.52
N ARG A 37 -7.37 0.63 5.08
CA ARG A 37 -8.41 1.55 4.59
C ARG A 37 -8.31 1.85 3.10
N ASP A 38 -7.12 2.24 2.65
CA ASP A 38 -6.90 2.65 1.27
C ASP A 38 -6.77 1.43 0.33
N PRO A 39 -6.03 0.35 0.66
CA PRO A 39 -6.08 -0.90 -0.10
C PRO A 39 -7.47 -1.51 -0.26
N ASP A 40 -8.31 -1.52 0.79
CA ASP A 40 -9.69 -2.02 0.70
C ASP A 40 -10.55 -1.14 -0.23
N SER A 41 -10.22 0.15 -0.31
CA SER A 41 -10.96 1.13 -1.11
C SER A 41 -10.56 1.14 -2.59
N TYR A 42 -9.36 0.68 -2.95
CA TYR A 42 -8.78 0.83 -4.29
C TYR A 42 -8.12 -0.46 -4.83
N GLY A 43 -8.18 -1.56 -4.07
CA GLY A 43 -7.49 -2.82 -4.37
C GLY A 43 -7.91 -3.48 -5.69
N ASP A 44 -9.13 -3.19 -6.16
CA ASP A 44 -9.67 -3.59 -7.46
C ASP A 44 -9.00 -2.90 -8.64
N LEU A 45 -8.38 -1.74 -8.41
CA LEU A 45 -7.68 -0.96 -9.44
C LEU A 45 -6.20 -1.39 -9.58
N LEU A 46 -5.66 -2.13 -8.61
CA LEU A 46 -4.24 -2.47 -8.57
C LEU A 46 -3.92 -3.61 -9.55
N ALA A 47 -2.93 -3.36 -10.41
CA ALA A 47 -2.34 -4.39 -11.27
C ALA A 47 -1.68 -5.49 -10.42
N ASP A 48 -1.51 -6.69 -10.99
CA ASP A 48 -0.94 -7.83 -10.27
C ASP A 48 0.50 -7.60 -9.79
N ASN A 49 1.25 -6.77 -10.52
CA ASN A 49 2.62 -6.34 -10.21
C ASN A 49 2.68 -4.89 -9.68
N CYS A 50 1.60 -4.40 -9.08
CA CYS A 50 1.53 -3.04 -8.55
C CYS A 50 2.57 -2.82 -7.44
N TRP A 51 3.29 -1.70 -7.53
CA TRP A 51 4.19 -1.22 -6.49
C TRP A 51 3.37 -0.50 -5.42
N VAL A 52 3.51 -0.89 -4.15
CA VAL A 52 2.75 -0.30 -3.04
C VAL A 52 3.69 0.42 -2.08
N VAL A 53 3.49 1.73 -1.95
CA VAL A 53 4.27 2.62 -1.08
C VAL A 53 3.41 3.10 0.08
N ILE A 54 3.89 2.84 1.29
CA ILE A 54 3.19 3.16 2.54
C ILE A 54 3.96 4.29 3.22
N ASP A 55 3.34 5.47 3.32
CA ASP A 55 3.89 6.55 4.14
C ASP A 55 3.86 6.17 5.63
N ASP A 56 4.75 6.76 6.42
CA ASP A 56 4.94 6.44 7.85
C ASP A 56 5.39 5.00 8.18
N TYR A 57 5.68 4.16 7.17
CA TYR A 57 6.20 2.79 7.40
C TYR A 57 7.51 2.77 8.18
N PHE A 58 8.32 3.84 8.07
CA PHE A 58 9.50 4.09 8.90
C PHE A 58 9.36 5.43 9.62
N GLY A 59 9.58 5.46 10.93
CA GLY A 59 9.37 6.66 11.76
C GLY A 59 9.30 6.37 13.26
N PRO A 60 9.48 7.37 14.13
CA PRO A 60 9.65 7.15 15.56
C PRO A 60 8.36 6.78 16.31
N ALA A 61 7.18 7.11 15.79
CA ALA A 61 5.91 6.95 16.52
C ALA A 61 4.90 6.02 15.83
N LYS A 62 4.70 6.18 14.52
CA LYS A 62 3.66 5.44 13.78
C LYS A 62 4.15 4.12 13.15
N ALA A 63 5.46 3.96 12.98
CA ALA A 63 6.01 2.88 12.16
C ALA A 63 5.87 1.47 12.76
N ALA A 64 5.97 1.31 14.08
CA ALA A 64 5.82 -0.03 14.68
C ALA A 64 4.40 -0.60 14.49
N PRO A 65 3.33 0.13 14.86
CA PRO A 65 1.97 -0.32 14.57
C PRO A 65 1.66 -0.51 13.08
N ILE A 66 2.23 0.33 12.21
CA ILE A 66 2.07 0.18 10.75
C ILE A 66 2.75 -1.10 10.26
N ARG A 67 3.96 -1.42 10.73
CA ARG A 67 4.67 -2.64 10.38
C ARG A 67 3.91 -3.89 10.84
N ASP A 68 3.39 -3.90 12.06
CA ASP A 68 2.59 -5.03 12.56
C ASP A 68 1.35 -5.29 11.69
N GLN A 69 0.66 -4.22 11.24
CA GLN A 69 -0.50 -4.34 10.33
C GLN A 69 -0.09 -4.83 8.93
N VAL A 70 1.06 -4.39 8.43
CA VAL A 70 1.61 -4.88 7.16
C VAL A 70 1.96 -6.36 7.27
N ASP A 71 2.63 -6.77 8.34
CA ASP A 71 3.01 -8.16 8.59
C ASP A 71 1.77 -9.07 8.73
N GLU A 72 0.68 -8.59 9.35
CA GLU A 72 -0.60 -9.30 9.40
C GLU A 72 -1.19 -9.48 8.00
N LEU A 73 -1.27 -8.40 7.20
CA LEU A 73 -1.78 -8.44 5.83
C LEU A 73 -0.97 -9.38 4.92
N VAL A 74 0.33 -9.39 5.12
CA VAL A 74 1.29 -10.31 4.51
C VAL A 74 0.98 -11.76 4.88
N SER A 75 0.85 -12.05 6.17
CA SER A 75 0.63 -13.41 6.67
C SER A 75 -0.72 -13.98 6.27
N ALA A 76 -1.72 -13.11 6.03
CA ALA A 76 -3.05 -13.49 5.57
C ALA A 76 -3.09 -13.93 4.09
N GLY A 77 -1.94 -13.96 3.41
CA GLY A 77 -1.83 -14.46 2.04
C GLY A 77 -2.25 -13.44 0.99
N SER A 78 -2.05 -12.14 1.24
CA SER A 78 -2.22 -11.14 0.18
C SER A 78 -1.25 -11.45 -0.98
N PRO A 79 -1.73 -11.82 -2.17
CA PRO A 79 -0.95 -12.53 -3.19
C PRO A 79 0.01 -11.63 -3.99
N ARG A 80 0.26 -10.39 -3.56
CA ARG A 80 1.01 -9.41 -4.36
C ARG A 80 2.33 -9.06 -3.69
N PRO A 81 3.49 -9.19 -4.38
CA PRO A 81 4.74 -8.66 -3.88
C PRO A 81 4.65 -7.14 -3.80
N PHE A 82 4.59 -6.60 -2.58
CA PHE A 82 4.61 -5.17 -2.33
C PHE A 82 6.05 -4.70 -2.21
N TRP A 83 6.38 -3.61 -2.88
CA TRP A 83 7.68 -2.95 -2.77
C TRP A 83 7.51 -1.63 -2.01
N ILE A 84 7.85 -1.62 -0.73
CA ILE A 84 7.74 -0.42 0.10
C ILE A 84 8.91 0.51 -0.22
N LEU A 85 8.64 1.66 -0.84
CA LEU A 85 9.65 2.69 -1.09
C LEU A 85 9.47 3.85 -0.11
N ARG A 86 10.57 4.39 0.43
CA ARG A 86 10.53 5.63 1.21
C ARG A 86 10.42 6.84 0.27
N LEU A 87 9.40 7.69 0.44
CA LEU A 87 9.40 9.03 -0.15
C LEU A 87 9.81 10.05 0.92
N GLY A 88 11.11 10.33 0.97
CA GLY A 88 11.71 11.37 1.82
C GLY A 88 13.17 11.06 2.10
N TYR A 89 14.07 11.96 1.71
CA TYR A 89 15.54 11.90 1.86
C TYR A 89 16.22 10.61 1.38
N LEU A 90 16.69 10.67 0.13
CA LEU A 90 17.62 9.72 -0.49
C LEU A 90 18.78 9.41 0.48
N ASP A 91 18.89 8.14 0.88
CA ASP A 91 20.23 7.54 0.92
C ASP A 91 20.22 6.06 0.58
N ARG A 92 19.15 5.27 0.83
CA ARG A 92 18.94 3.95 0.22
C ARG A 92 17.46 3.55 0.15
N PRO A 93 16.96 3.03 -0.99
CA PRO A 93 15.67 2.35 -1.02
C PRO A 93 15.79 1.04 -0.23
N VAL A 94 14.93 0.85 0.77
CA VAL A 94 14.76 -0.46 1.42
C VAL A 94 13.67 -1.19 0.64
N ALA A 95 14.06 -1.91 -0.41
CA ALA A 95 13.17 -2.84 -1.09
C ALA A 95 13.01 -4.10 -0.23
N ALA A 96 11.87 -4.26 0.44
CA ALA A 96 11.49 -5.56 0.98
C ALA A 96 10.90 -6.39 -0.17
N GLN A 97 11.70 -7.30 -0.75
CA GLN A 97 11.17 -8.32 -1.65
C GLN A 97 10.63 -9.45 -0.78
N MET A 98 9.32 -9.62 -0.74
CA MET A 98 8.74 -10.85 -0.21
C MET A 98 8.80 -11.90 -1.32
N SER A 99 9.73 -12.84 -1.20
CA SER A 99 9.75 -14.04 -2.05
C SER A 99 8.45 -14.79 -1.82
N CYS A 100 7.70 -15.04 -2.89
CA CYS A 100 6.78 -16.17 -2.88
C CYS A 100 7.59 -17.40 -2.43
N ALA A 101 7.10 -18.14 -1.44
CA ALA A 101 7.64 -19.45 -1.17
C ALA A 101 7.45 -20.27 -2.45
N GLU A 102 8.55 -20.74 -3.04
CA GLU A 102 8.51 -21.73 -4.11
C GLU A 102 7.81 -22.98 -3.56
N GLY A 103 6.65 -23.34 -4.12
CA GLY A 103 5.96 -24.58 -3.81
C GLY A 103 4.49 -24.40 -3.45
N ASP A 104 3.65 -24.19 -4.46
CA ASP A 104 2.47 -25.00 -4.73
C ASP A 104 1.78 -24.44 -5.98
N CYS A 105 1.93 -25.19 -7.08
CA CYS A 105 1.25 -24.96 -8.36
C CYS A 105 -0.20 -25.44 -8.32
#